data_AF-A0A2T4U8H1-F1
#
_entry.id   AF-A0A2T4U8H1-F1
#
_cell.length_a   1.000
_cell.length_b   1.000
_cell.length_c   1.000
_cell.angle_alpha   90.00
_cell.angle_beta   90.00
_cell.angle_gamma   90.00
#
_symmetry.space_group_name_H-M   'P 1'
#
loop_
_entity.id
_entity.type
_entity.pdbx_description
1 polymer ?
#
loop_
_entity_poly.entity_id
_entity_poly.type
_entity_poly.pdbx_seq_one_letter_code
_entity_poly.pdbx_strand_id
1 'polypeptide(L)' 'MSEKRKQLLMLGFSLLIPVILYIVLNMFFEMPVWILPAMIIITLIANMKVDTKVKKSDYKQD' A
#
# COMPACT_ATOMS: atom_id res chain seq x y z
N MET A 1 10.84 12.67 -16.37
CA MET A 1 10.63 11.28 -15.91
C MET A 1 9.16 10.95 -16.15
N SER A 2 8.82 9.92 -16.93
CA SER A 2 7.41 9.60 -17.26
C SER A 2 6.57 9.45 -15.98
N GLU A 3 5.34 9.96 -15.94
CA GLU A 3 4.45 9.85 -14.77
C GLU A 3 4.30 8.41 -14.27
N LYS A 4 4.32 7.45 -15.19
CA LYS A 4 4.29 6.02 -14.88
C LYS A 4 5.48 5.57 -14.02
N ARG A 5 6.66 6.17 -14.21
CA ARG A 5 7.85 5.91 -13.39
C ARG A 5 7.70 6.46 -11.97
N LYS A 6 7.05 7.62 -11.81
CA LYS A 6 6.82 8.24 -10.50
C LYS A 6 5.81 7.44 -9.67
N GLN A 7 4.73 6.97 -10.30
CA GLN A 7 3.77 6.06 -9.66
C GLN A 7 4.39 4.71 -9.29
N LEU A 8 5.21 4.12 -10.17
CA LEU A 8 5.91 2.86 -9.87
C LEU A 8 6.85 3.00 -8.65
N LEU A 9 7.56 4.12 -8.55
CA LEU A 9 8.43 4.43 -7.42
C LEU A 9 7.63 4.63 -6.12
N MET A 10 6.51 5.35 -6.18
CA MET A 10 5.61 5.50 -5.02
C MET A 10 5.04 4.17 -4.56
N LEU A 11 4.66 3.29 -5.50
CA LEU A 11 4.10 1.98 -5.19
C LEU A 11 5.15 1.07 -4.55
N GLY A 12 6.37 1.05 -5.10
CA GLY A 12 7.51 0.35 -4.51
C GLY A 12 7.86 0.83 -3.11
N PHE A 13 7.80 2.15 -2.85
CA PHE A 13 8.03 2.70 -1.52
C PHE A 13 6.90 2.33 -0.54
N SER A 14 5.64 2.31 -1.00
CA SER A 14 4.51 1.91 -0.14
C SER A 14 4.59 0.44 0.29
N LEU A 15 5.18 -0.42 -0.55
CA LEU A 15 5.36 -1.84 -0.26
C LEU A 15 6.48 -2.11 0.76
N LEU A 16 7.40 -1.16 0.98
CA LEU A 16 8.40 -1.28 2.05
C LEU A 16 7.79 -1.18 3.45
N ILE A 17 6.72 -0.40 3.61
CA ILE A 17 6.04 -0.19 4.89
C ILE A 17 5.53 -1.52 5.50
N PRO A 18 4.73 -2.34 4.81
CA PRO A 18 4.26 -3.61 5.37
C PRO A 18 5.39 -4.61 5.60
N VAL A 19 6.47 -4.56 4.81
CA VAL A 19 7.65 -5.42 5.01
C VAL A 19 8.39 -5.06 6.30
N ILE A 20 8.66 -3.78 6.54
CA ILE A 20 9.31 -3.32 7.77
C ILE A 20 8.45 -3.66 8.99
N LEU A 21 7.14 -3.39 8.92
CA LEU A 21 6.20 -3.74 9.98
C LEU A 21 6.21 -5.25 10.28
N TYR A 22 6.22 -6.09 9.25
CA TYR A 22 6.32 -7.53 9.45
C TYR A 22 7.63 -7.94 10.14
N ILE A 23 8.78 -7.40 9.72
CA ILE A 23 10.08 -7.69 10.35
C ILE A 23 10.04 -7.31 11.83
N VAL A 24 9.57 -6.11 12.16
CA VAL A 24 9.47 -5.63 13.54
C VAL A 24 8.55 -6.55 14.34
N LEU A 25 7.34 -6.85 13.86
CA LEU A 25 6.41 -7.72 14.58
C LEU A 25 6.95 -9.16 14.72
N ASN A 26 7.68 -9.66 13.74
CA ASN A 26 8.29 -10.98 13.80
C ASN A 26 9.38 -11.09 14.88
N MET A 27 10.10 -9.99 15.16
CA MET A 27 11.09 -9.95 16.25
C MET A 27 10.45 -10.05 17.65
N PHE A 28 9.18 -9.67 17.81
CA PHE A 28 8.50 -9.65 19.11
C PHE A 28 7.48 -10.79 19.29
N PHE A 29 6.88 -11.29 18.22
CA PHE A 29 5.68 -12.14 18.30
C PHE A 29 5.74 -13.44 17.48
N GLU A 30 6.91 -13.82 16.93
CA GLU A 30 7.07 -15.00 16.04
C GLU A 30 5.92 -15.11 15.02
N MET A 31 5.76 -14.04 14.24
CA MET A 31 4.60 -13.87 13.37
C MET A 31 4.62 -14.89 12.23
N PRO A 32 3.53 -15.65 12.03
CA PRO A 32 3.49 -16.64 10.97
C PRO A 32 3.61 -15.97 9.58
N VAL A 33 4.31 -16.66 8.68
CA VAL A 33 4.75 -16.12 7.37
C VAL A 33 3.59 -15.65 6.50
N TRP A 34 2.37 -16.19 6.69
CA TRP A 34 1.17 -15.80 5.95
C TRP A 34 0.65 -14.39 6.28
N ILE A 35 1.11 -13.76 7.36
CA ILE A 35 0.70 -12.39 7.71
C ILE A 35 1.30 -11.36 6.74
N LEU A 36 2.51 -11.60 6.21
CA LEU A 36 3.14 -10.73 5.24
C LEU A 36 2.27 -10.53 3.98
N PRO A 37 1.83 -11.57 3.25
CA PRO A 37 0.95 -11.39 2.09
C PRO A 37 -0.41 -10.78 2.47
N ALA A 38 -0.95 -11.08 3.65
CA ALA A 38 -2.19 -10.45 4.13
C ALA A 38 -2.04 -8.92 4.29
N MET A 39 -0.93 -8.46 4.87
CA MET A 39 -0.65 -7.03 5.01
C MET A 39 -0.49 -6.33 3.65
N ILE A 40 0.21 -6.98 2.70
CA ILE A 40 0.37 -6.47 1.34
C ILE A 40 -1.00 -6.28 0.66
N ILE A 41 -1.91 -7.26 0.77
CA ILE A 41 -3.26 -7.19 0.22
C ILE A 41 -4.05 -6.03 0.84
N ILE A 42 -3.98 -5.84 2.16
CA ILE A 42 -4.66 -4.73 2.85
C ILE A 42 -4.14 -3.38 2.32
N THR A 43 -2.82 -3.21 2.19
CA THR A 43 -2.25 -1.98 1.61
C THR A 43 -2.66 -1.76 0.16
N LEU A 44 -2.77 -2.81 -0.65
CA LEU A 44 -3.27 -2.72 -2.03
C LEU A 44 -4.73 -2.27 -2.06
N ILE A 45 -5.59 -2.88 -1.25
CA ILE A 45 -7.02 -2.51 -1.14
C ILE A 45 -7.16 -1.06 -0.65
N ALA A 46 -6.36 -0.66 0.34
CA ALA A 46 -6.35 0.71 0.84
C ALA A 46 -5.96 1.72 -0.26
N ASN A 47 -4.89 1.44 -1.00
CA ASN A 47 -4.47 2.29 -2.13
C ASN A 47 -5.55 2.35 -3.22
N MET A 48 -6.13 1.23 -3.63
CA MET A 48 -7.22 1.19 -4.60
C MET A 48 -8.47 1.97 -4.13
N LYS A 49 -8.81 1.88 -2.84
CA LYS A 49 -9.95 2.58 -2.24
C LYS A 49 -9.71 4.09 -2.20
N VAL A 50 -8.47 4.52 -1.97
CA VAL A 50 -8.07 5.95 -2.03
C VAL A 50 -8.22 6.47 -3.46
N ASP A 51 -7.70 5.77 -4.47
CA ASP A 51 -7.85 6.16 -5.89
C ASP A 51 -9.32 6.25 -6.33
N THR A 52 -10.18 5.37 -5.81
CA THR A 52 -11.62 5.39 -6.10
C THR A 52 -12.33 6.59 -5.46
N LYS A 53 -11.86 7.05 -4.29
CA LYS A 53 -12.38 8.26 -3.64
C LYS A 53 -11.89 9.54 -4.33
N VAL A 54 -10.62 9.58 -4.76
CA VAL A 54 -10.07 10.73 -5.48
C VAL A 54 -10.80 10.94 -6.82
N LYS A 55 -11.06 9.86 -7.57
CA LYS A 55 -11.85 9.95 -8.82
C LYS A 55 -13.31 10.40 -8.65
N LYS A 56 -13.91 10.21 -7.47
CA LYS A 56 -15.26 10.73 -7.19
C LYS A 56 -15.25 12.19 -6.74
N SER A 57 -14.12 12.70 -6.28
CA SER A 57 -13.98 14.11 -5.88
C SER A 57 -13.91 15.06 -7.09
N ASP A 58 -13.44 14.57 -8.24
CA ASP A 58 -13.35 15.38 -9.47
C ASP A 58 -14.66 15.39 -10.29
N TYR A 59 -15.73 14.72 -9.85
CA TYR A 59 -17.03 14.69 -10.55
C TYR A 59 -18.12 15.53 -9.88
N LYS A 60 -17.74 16.39 -8.93
CA LYS A 60 -18.57 17.47 -8.39
C LYS A 60 -17.72 18.74 -8.31
N GLN A 61 -17.25 19.22 -9.45
CA GLN A 61 -17.06 20.65 -9.64
C GLN A 61 -18.38 21.17 -10.18
N ASP A 62 -19.05 21.97 -9.34
CA ASP A 62 -20.24 22.77 -9.66
C ASP A 62 -20.10 23.55 -10.98
#